data_AF-A0A955Y9V9-F1
#
_entry.id   AF-A0A955Y9V9-F1
#
_cell.length_a   1.000
_cell.length_b   1.000
_cell.length_c   1.000
_cell.angle_alpha   90.00
_cell.angle_beta   90.00
_cell.angle_gamma   90.00
#
_symmetry.space_group_name_H-M   'P 1'
#
loop_
_entity.id
_entity.type
_entity.pdbx_description
1 polymer ?
#
loop_
_entity_poly.entity_id
_entity_poly.type
_entity_poly.pdbx_seq_one_letter_code
_entity_poly.pdbx_strand_id
1 'polypeptide(L)'
;APPPPPEAVVAPPAAEPAPEAAQVLVEPLLVDEAGALLPQTEDMPRVDDPLFQDRLHTLWRAIVEDDPELARAFFFPKVAYQKVKAIADPARDWDQRLWKLFVRDVHAYHAELGEEPQRARFISFDFPEGKAEWMKKHREGNAIGYYRVKRPHLVVEDARGKRLRLEITSLISWRGQWHVVHLHGFQ
;
A
#
# COMPACT_ATOMS: atom_id res chain seq x y z
N ALA A 1 41.47 -6.87 -59.16
CA ALA A 1 40.13 -6.37 -58.81
C ALA A 1 39.62 -7.22 -57.64
N PRO A 2 39.28 -6.63 -56.48
CA PRO A 2 38.72 -7.36 -55.35
C PRO A 2 37.26 -7.78 -55.60
N PRO A 3 36.79 -8.88 -54.98
CA PRO A 3 35.40 -9.34 -55.09
C PRO A 3 34.41 -8.39 -54.38
N PRO A 4 33.12 -8.39 -54.78
CA PRO A 4 32.09 -7.56 -54.14
C PRO A 4 31.78 -8.03 -52.70
N PRO A 5 31.31 -7.14 -51.81
CA PRO A 5 30.92 -7.50 -50.45
C PRO A 5 29.62 -8.33 -50.43
N PRO A 6 29.40 -9.18 -49.41
CA PRO A 6 28.17 -9.95 -49.26
C PRO A 6 26.97 -9.08 -48.84
N GLU A 7 25.80 -9.42 -49.37
CA GLU A 7 24.48 -8.83 -49.09
C GLU A 7 24.13 -8.86 -47.59
N ALA A 8 23.59 -7.75 -47.10
CA ALA A 8 23.05 -7.64 -45.76
C ALA A 8 21.75 -8.46 -45.63
N VAL A 9 21.77 -9.46 -44.76
CA VAL A 9 20.58 -10.23 -44.37
C VAL A 9 19.70 -9.33 -43.51
N VAL A 10 18.53 -8.97 -44.03
CA VAL A 10 17.49 -8.25 -43.28
C VAL A 10 16.91 -9.19 -42.22
N ALA A 11 17.10 -8.84 -40.95
CA ALA A 11 16.43 -9.52 -39.83
C ALA A 11 14.92 -9.19 -39.83
N PRO A 12 14.03 -10.16 -39.55
CA PRO A 12 12.60 -9.89 -39.42
C PRO A 12 12.30 -8.99 -38.21
N PRO A 13 11.23 -8.17 -38.24
CA PRO A 13 10.85 -7.35 -37.12
C PRO A 13 10.52 -8.24 -35.91
N ALA A 14 11.14 -7.90 -34.77
CA ALA A 14 10.84 -8.50 -33.49
C ALA A 14 9.34 -8.32 -33.19
N ALA A 15 8.66 -9.43 -32.94
CA ALA A 15 7.27 -9.46 -32.51
C ALA A 15 7.10 -8.59 -31.24
N GLU A 16 6.12 -7.70 -31.28
CA GLU A 16 5.61 -7.01 -30.10
C GLU A 16 5.26 -8.04 -29.01
N PRO A 17 5.66 -7.83 -27.74
CA PRO A 17 5.23 -8.70 -26.67
C PRO A 17 3.69 -8.62 -26.51
N ALA A 18 3.07 -9.79 -26.50
CA ALA A 18 1.65 -10.01 -26.25
C ALA A 18 1.19 -9.36 -24.91
N PRO A 19 -0.10 -8.99 -24.77
CA PRO A 19 -0.60 -8.32 -23.58
C PRO A 19 -0.36 -9.19 -22.34
N GLU A 20 0.25 -8.56 -21.36
CA GLU A 20 0.52 -9.04 -20.01
C GLU A 20 -0.73 -9.73 -19.45
N ALA A 21 -0.61 -11.04 -19.18
CA ALA A 21 -1.67 -11.81 -18.56
C ALA A 21 -2.15 -11.05 -17.32
N ALA A 22 -3.45 -10.74 -17.26
CA ALA A 22 -4.07 -10.13 -16.09
C ALA A 22 -3.67 -10.95 -14.85
N GLN A 23 -2.69 -10.45 -14.10
CA GLN A 23 -2.27 -11.08 -12.87
C GLN A 23 -3.48 -11.01 -11.94
N VAL A 24 -4.05 -12.16 -11.62
CA VAL A 24 -5.13 -12.23 -10.65
C VAL A 24 -4.60 -11.63 -9.36
N LEU A 25 -5.19 -10.53 -8.90
CA LEU A 25 -4.85 -9.90 -7.64
C LEU A 25 -5.33 -10.84 -6.52
N VAL A 26 -4.46 -11.74 -6.08
CA VAL A 26 -4.76 -12.68 -5.01
C VAL A 26 -4.46 -12.02 -3.67
N GLU A 27 -5.50 -11.73 -2.89
CA GLU A 27 -5.30 -11.30 -1.51
C GLU A 27 -4.66 -12.44 -0.70
N PRO A 28 -3.64 -12.14 0.14
CA PRO A 28 -3.05 -13.16 0.98
C PRO A 28 -4.11 -13.68 1.95
N LEU A 29 -4.26 -15.01 2.02
CA LEU A 29 -5.10 -15.64 3.01
C LEU A 29 -4.65 -15.21 4.41
N LEU A 30 -5.62 -14.79 5.22
CA LEU A 30 -5.40 -14.47 6.62
C LEU A 30 -5.58 -15.69 7.50
N VAL A 31 -6.44 -16.63 7.09
CA VAL A 31 -6.77 -17.86 7.84
C VAL A 31 -6.50 -19.10 6.99
N ASP A 32 -6.20 -20.22 7.64
CA ASP A 32 -6.09 -21.53 7.01
C ASP A 32 -7.48 -22.16 6.76
N GLU A 33 -7.51 -23.35 6.17
CA GLU A 33 -8.75 -24.10 5.87
C GLU A 33 -9.56 -24.44 7.13
N ALA A 34 -8.92 -24.49 8.30
CA ALA A 34 -9.57 -24.72 9.59
C ALA A 34 -10.05 -23.43 10.27
N GLY A 35 -9.85 -22.26 9.64
CA GLY A 35 -10.20 -20.95 10.16
C GLY A 35 -9.19 -20.38 11.18
N ALA A 36 -8.04 -21.02 11.36
CA ALA A 36 -6.97 -20.52 12.22
C ALA A 36 -6.17 -19.44 11.51
N LEU A 37 -5.84 -18.34 12.22
CA LEU A 37 -5.06 -17.27 11.62
C LEU A 37 -3.66 -17.74 11.25
N LEU A 38 -3.29 -17.56 9.99
CA LEU A 38 -1.96 -17.86 9.49
C LEU A 38 -0.91 -16.95 10.15
N PRO A 39 0.31 -17.46 10.40
CA PRO A 39 1.35 -16.69 11.04
C PRO A 39 1.87 -15.58 10.13
N GLN A 40 2.49 -14.58 10.76
CA GLN A 40 3.25 -13.57 10.05
C GLN A 40 4.48 -14.19 9.37
N THR A 41 4.82 -13.68 8.18
CA THR A 41 6.05 -14.07 7.46
C THR A 41 7.13 -12.98 7.60
N GLU A 42 8.38 -13.35 7.30
CA GLU A 42 9.52 -12.42 7.25
C GLU A 42 9.79 -11.92 5.82
N ASP A 43 8.84 -12.10 4.90
CA ASP A 43 8.97 -11.60 3.53
C ASP A 43 8.77 -10.09 3.52
N MET A 44 9.77 -9.35 3.02
CA MET A 44 9.65 -7.90 2.82
C MET A 44 8.62 -7.64 1.72
N PRO A 45 7.52 -6.91 2.00
CA PRO A 45 6.57 -6.58 0.97
C PRO A 45 7.18 -5.63 -0.06
N ARG A 46 6.86 -5.85 -1.33
CA ARG A 46 7.35 -5.03 -2.42
C ARG A 46 6.35 -3.92 -2.75
N VAL A 47 6.86 -2.78 -3.20
CA VAL A 47 6.00 -1.66 -3.63
C VAL A 47 5.58 -1.78 -5.09
N ASP A 48 6.29 -2.55 -5.91
CA ASP A 48 5.90 -2.86 -7.30
C ASP A 48 4.92 -4.04 -7.39
N ASP A 49 4.48 -4.59 -6.25
CA ASP A 49 3.46 -5.62 -6.19
C ASP A 49 2.10 -5.09 -6.72
N PRO A 50 1.44 -5.78 -7.67
CA PRO A 50 0.19 -5.31 -8.26
C PRO A 50 -0.96 -5.14 -7.25
N LEU A 51 -1.05 -5.99 -6.23
CA LEU A 51 -2.07 -5.86 -5.18
C LEU A 51 -1.81 -4.62 -4.33
N PHE A 52 -0.55 -4.32 -4.02
CA PHE A 52 -0.19 -3.09 -3.33
C PHE A 52 -0.55 -1.85 -4.16
N GLN A 53 -0.27 -1.86 -5.47
CA GLN A 53 -0.62 -0.75 -6.37
C GLN A 53 -2.14 -0.54 -6.47
N ASP A 54 -2.92 -1.61 -6.62
CA ASP A 54 -4.38 -1.53 -6.63
C ASP A 54 -4.93 -0.97 -5.30
N ARG A 55 -4.36 -1.40 -4.17
CA ARG A 55 -4.72 -0.89 -2.85
C ARG A 55 -4.36 0.59 -2.64
N LEU A 56 -3.25 1.07 -3.21
CA LEU A 56 -2.92 2.49 -3.25
C LEU A 56 -3.95 3.29 -4.05
N HIS A 57 -4.35 2.80 -5.23
CA HIS A 57 -5.40 3.43 -6.02
C HIS A 57 -6.75 3.43 -5.31
N THR A 58 -7.05 2.36 -4.57
CA THR A 58 -8.27 2.26 -3.76
C THR A 58 -8.25 3.23 -2.56
N LEU A 59 -7.10 3.42 -1.91
CA LEU A 59 -6.93 4.46 -0.90
C LEU A 59 -7.09 5.87 -1.49
N TRP A 60 -6.53 6.11 -2.68
CA TRP A 60 -6.71 7.38 -3.35
C TRP A 60 -8.19 7.65 -3.66
N ARG A 61 -8.92 6.65 -4.16
CA ARG A 61 -10.38 6.75 -4.36
C ARG A 61 -11.12 7.03 -3.06
N ALA A 62 -10.79 6.32 -1.98
CA ALA A 62 -11.36 6.55 -0.66
C ALA A 62 -11.23 8.02 -0.21
N ILE A 63 -10.07 8.65 -0.48
CA ILE A 63 -9.84 10.07 -0.18
C ILE A 63 -10.66 10.97 -1.11
N VAL A 64 -10.67 10.71 -2.42
CA VAL A 64 -11.42 11.54 -3.38
C VAL A 64 -12.93 11.48 -3.16
N GLU A 65 -13.45 10.31 -2.83
CA GLU A 65 -14.89 10.04 -2.63
C GLU A 65 -15.35 10.30 -1.19
N ASP A 66 -14.42 10.64 -0.29
CA ASP A 66 -14.68 10.81 1.16
C ASP A 66 -15.25 9.55 1.83
N ASP A 67 -14.90 8.37 1.31
CA ASP A 67 -15.39 7.07 1.78
C ASP A 67 -14.23 6.16 2.24
N PRO A 68 -13.93 6.12 3.55
CA PRO A 68 -12.85 5.30 4.09
C PRO A 68 -13.07 3.78 3.95
N GLU A 69 -14.32 3.31 3.80
CA GLU A 69 -14.61 1.88 3.69
C GLU A 69 -14.08 1.30 2.36
N LEU A 70 -13.94 2.12 1.32
CA LEU A 70 -13.30 1.68 0.07
C LEU A 70 -11.87 1.15 0.33
N ALA A 71 -11.12 1.78 1.24
CA ALA A 71 -9.76 1.39 1.58
C ALA A 71 -9.65 0.30 2.66
N ARG A 72 -10.77 -0.31 3.07
CA ARG A 72 -10.83 -1.24 4.21
C ARG A 72 -9.90 -2.43 4.09
N ALA A 73 -9.69 -2.94 2.87
CA ALA A 73 -8.80 -4.07 2.57
C ALA A 73 -7.31 -3.69 2.63
N PHE A 74 -6.98 -2.41 2.42
CA PHE A 74 -5.61 -1.91 2.57
C PHE A 74 -5.27 -1.53 4.00
N PHE A 75 -6.28 -1.20 4.80
CA PHE A 75 -6.12 -0.96 6.22
C PHE A 75 -5.78 -2.24 6.98
N PHE A 76 -4.92 -2.13 7.99
CA PHE A 76 -4.36 -3.29 8.68
C PHE A 76 -5.44 -4.20 9.29
N PRO A 77 -5.48 -5.50 8.94
CA PRO A 77 -6.56 -6.39 9.36
C PRO A 77 -6.63 -6.52 10.88
N LYS A 78 -7.85 -6.41 11.44
CA LYS A 78 -8.11 -6.52 12.88
C LYS A 78 -7.56 -7.81 13.49
N VAL A 79 -7.78 -8.93 12.81
CA VAL A 79 -7.32 -10.25 13.26
C VAL A 79 -5.79 -10.36 13.28
N ALA A 80 -5.11 -9.71 12.34
CA ALA A 80 -3.64 -9.60 12.34
C ALA A 80 -3.16 -8.70 13.49
N TYR A 81 -3.82 -7.56 13.71
CA TYR A 81 -3.51 -6.65 14.82
C TYR A 81 -3.59 -7.32 16.19
N GLN A 82 -4.63 -8.13 16.41
CA GLN A 82 -4.78 -8.91 17.65
C GLN A 82 -3.64 -9.91 17.89
N LYS A 83 -2.98 -10.42 16.84
CA LYS A 83 -1.78 -11.25 16.99
C LYS A 83 -0.52 -10.43 17.15
N VAL A 84 -0.42 -9.29 16.47
CA VAL A 84 0.78 -8.45 16.48
C VAL A 84 0.98 -7.76 17.82
N LYS A 85 -0.07 -7.28 18.47
CA LYS A 85 0.06 -6.48 19.68
C LYS A 85 -0.05 -7.30 20.96
N ALA A 86 0.84 -7.00 21.90
CA ALA A 86 0.81 -7.47 23.27
C ALA A 86 0.21 -6.38 24.19
N ILE A 87 -1.05 -6.00 23.95
CA ILE A 87 -1.80 -5.04 24.76
C ILE A 87 -3.03 -5.70 25.37
N ALA A 88 -3.64 -5.07 26.38
CA ALA A 88 -4.74 -5.67 27.15
C ALA A 88 -5.98 -6.00 26.31
N ASP A 89 -6.39 -5.10 25.41
CA ASP A 89 -7.54 -5.29 24.53
C ASP A 89 -7.25 -4.77 23.12
N PRO A 90 -6.57 -5.58 22.27
CA PRO A 90 -6.23 -5.17 20.92
C PRO A 90 -7.44 -5.06 20.00
N ALA A 91 -8.53 -5.78 20.27
CA ALA A 91 -9.75 -5.68 19.46
C ALA A 91 -10.39 -4.30 19.63
N ARG A 92 -10.56 -3.87 20.88
CA ARG A 92 -11.12 -2.55 21.20
C ARG A 92 -10.20 -1.43 20.74
N ASP A 93 -8.89 -1.56 20.91
CA ASP A 93 -7.94 -0.54 20.44
C ASP A 93 -7.99 -0.40 18.91
N TRP A 94 -8.15 -1.51 18.19
CA TRP A 94 -8.33 -1.47 16.75
C TRP A 94 -9.61 -0.71 16.35
N ASP A 95 -10.76 -1.06 16.95
CA ASP A 95 -12.05 -0.45 16.60
C ASP A 95 -12.14 1.02 17.03
N GLN A 96 -11.65 1.35 18.22
CA GLN A 96 -11.91 2.64 18.85
C GLN A 96 -10.84 3.67 18.59
N ARG A 97 -9.61 3.25 18.25
CA ARG A 97 -8.51 4.16 17.99
C ARG A 97 -8.05 4.07 16.55
N LEU A 98 -7.55 2.91 16.12
CA LEU A 98 -6.92 2.76 14.81
C LEU A 98 -7.86 3.06 13.66
N TRP A 99 -9.00 2.38 13.60
CA TRP A 99 -9.97 2.59 12.52
C TRP A 99 -10.57 4.00 12.56
N LYS A 100 -10.94 4.51 13.74
CA LYS A 100 -11.49 5.87 13.87
C LYS A 100 -10.51 6.96 13.44
N LEU A 101 -9.23 6.82 13.77
CA LEU A 101 -8.21 7.77 13.31
C LEU A 101 -8.04 7.69 11.80
N PHE A 102 -7.95 6.49 11.23
CA PHE A 102 -7.90 6.31 9.77
C PHE A 102 -9.09 6.99 9.07
N VAL A 103 -10.31 6.74 9.54
CA VAL A 103 -11.54 7.39 9.03
C VAL A 103 -11.42 8.91 9.11
N ARG A 104 -11.05 9.46 10.27
CA ARG A 104 -10.84 10.91 10.45
C ARG A 104 -9.82 11.46 9.45
N ASP A 105 -8.71 10.75 9.25
CA ASP A 105 -7.60 11.22 8.42
C ASP A 105 -7.94 11.16 6.93
N VAL A 106 -8.76 10.19 6.49
CA VAL A 106 -9.34 10.18 5.13
C VAL A 106 -10.17 11.44 4.91
N HIS A 107 -11.05 11.79 5.85
CA HIS A 107 -11.86 13.01 5.77
C HIS A 107 -11.00 14.29 5.78
N ALA A 108 -9.92 14.30 6.57
CA ALA A 108 -8.99 15.41 6.59
C ALA A 108 -8.29 15.59 5.23
N TYR A 109 -7.83 14.50 4.62
CA TYR A 109 -7.25 14.54 3.28
C TYR A 109 -8.23 14.90 2.19
N HIS A 110 -9.48 14.44 2.27
CA HIS A 110 -10.53 14.89 1.36
C HIS A 110 -10.69 16.41 1.42
N ALA A 111 -10.78 16.98 2.63
CA ALA A 111 -10.88 18.43 2.82
C ALA A 111 -9.66 19.19 2.28
N GLU A 112 -8.45 18.61 2.36
CA GLU A 112 -7.24 19.20 1.78
C GLU A 112 -7.26 19.28 0.24
N LEU A 113 -8.03 18.42 -0.44
CA LEU A 113 -8.20 18.49 -1.91
C LEU A 113 -9.04 19.69 -2.37
N GLY A 114 -9.76 20.34 -1.45
CA GLY A 114 -10.60 21.51 -1.74
C GLY A 114 -11.96 21.18 -2.34
N GLU A 115 -12.51 22.12 -3.13
CA GLU A 115 -13.91 22.08 -3.58
C GLU A 115 -14.19 21.11 -4.75
N GLU A 116 -13.16 20.69 -5.48
CA GLU A 116 -13.28 19.83 -6.67
C GLU A 116 -12.40 18.56 -6.54
N PRO A 117 -12.57 17.74 -5.49
CA PRO A 117 -11.71 16.57 -5.22
C PRO A 117 -11.72 15.55 -6.37
N GLN A 118 -12.81 15.45 -7.13
CA GLN A 118 -12.94 14.53 -8.28
C GLN A 118 -12.04 14.92 -9.46
N ARG A 119 -11.55 16.17 -9.50
CA ARG A 119 -10.59 16.62 -10.52
C ARG A 119 -9.14 16.48 -10.06
N ALA A 120 -8.91 16.14 -8.79
CA ALA A 120 -7.58 15.84 -8.30
C ALA A 120 -7.04 14.55 -8.94
N ARG A 121 -5.73 14.46 -9.10
CA ARG A 121 -5.07 13.34 -9.76
C ARG A 121 -3.98 12.75 -8.88
N PHE A 122 -3.98 11.43 -8.78
CA PHE A 122 -2.84 10.70 -8.24
C PHE A 122 -1.67 10.75 -9.22
N ILE A 123 -0.50 11.17 -8.75
CA ILE A 123 0.70 11.36 -9.59
C ILE A 123 1.70 10.22 -9.36
N SER A 124 2.06 9.96 -8.10
CA SER A 124 3.06 8.95 -7.75
C SER A 124 2.99 8.56 -6.29
N PHE A 125 3.59 7.43 -5.94
CA PHE A 125 3.85 7.04 -4.56
C PHE A 125 5.34 7.22 -4.23
N ASP A 126 5.62 7.98 -3.17
CA ASP A 126 6.98 8.20 -2.67
C ASP A 126 7.24 7.28 -1.48
N PHE A 127 8.00 6.21 -1.73
CA PHE A 127 8.35 5.21 -0.73
C PHE A 127 9.81 5.35 -0.31
N PRO A 128 10.10 5.58 0.98
CA PRO A 128 11.47 5.69 1.45
C PRO A 128 12.08 4.30 1.67
N GLU A 129 12.55 3.65 0.59
CA GLU A 129 13.05 2.26 0.60
C GLU A 129 14.05 1.97 1.72
N GLY A 130 15.00 2.89 1.96
CA GLY A 130 16.00 2.75 3.03
C GLY A 130 15.48 2.89 4.46
N LYS A 131 14.17 3.13 4.66
CA LYS A 131 13.53 3.27 5.97
C LYS A 131 12.64 2.08 6.35
N ALA A 132 12.57 1.05 5.51
CA ALA A 132 11.90 -0.20 5.87
C ALA A 132 12.70 -0.92 6.97
N GLU A 133 12.10 -1.09 8.14
CA GLU A 133 12.76 -1.67 9.32
C GLU A 133 12.02 -2.93 9.79
N TRP A 134 12.75 -4.01 10.06
CA TRP A 134 12.21 -5.17 10.76
C TRP A 134 12.09 -4.87 12.27
N MET A 135 10.85 -4.73 12.72
CA MET A 135 10.52 -4.57 14.12
C MET A 135 10.55 -5.93 14.81
N LYS A 136 11.57 -6.19 15.64
CA LYS A 136 11.66 -7.43 16.43
C LYS A 136 10.57 -7.50 17.50
N LYS A 137 10.25 -8.72 17.93
CA LYS A 137 9.38 -9.00 19.08
C LYS A 137 9.77 -8.16 20.30
N HIS A 138 8.77 -7.72 21.08
CA HIS A 138 8.86 -6.86 22.27
C HIS A 138 9.32 -5.40 22.03
N ARG A 139 9.62 -4.99 20.79
CA ARG A 139 9.66 -3.57 20.43
C ARG A 139 8.22 -3.05 20.25
N GLU A 140 7.95 -1.81 20.65
CA GLU A 140 6.66 -1.13 20.48
C GLU A 140 5.42 -1.90 21.01
N GLY A 141 5.60 -2.77 22.01
CA GLY A 141 4.50 -3.58 22.55
C GLY A 141 4.02 -4.67 21.59
N ASN A 142 4.90 -5.20 20.74
CA ASN A 142 4.56 -6.23 19.76
C ASN A 142 4.90 -7.65 20.28
N ALA A 143 3.98 -8.60 20.05
CA ALA A 143 4.13 -10.02 20.38
C ALA A 143 4.92 -10.80 19.32
N ILE A 144 4.97 -10.30 18.08
CA ILE A 144 5.70 -10.90 16.94
C ILE A 144 6.39 -9.81 16.11
N GLY A 145 7.29 -10.21 15.22
CA GLY A 145 8.00 -9.27 14.34
C GLY A 145 7.24 -8.93 13.05
N TYR A 146 7.56 -7.78 12.46
CA TYR A 146 7.02 -7.31 11.18
C TYR A 146 7.91 -6.22 10.59
N TYR A 147 7.81 -5.96 9.28
CA TYR A 147 8.37 -4.76 8.67
C TYR A 147 7.49 -3.55 8.87
N ARG A 148 8.13 -2.39 9.08
CA ARG A 148 7.48 -1.09 9.17
C ARG A 148 8.20 -0.09 8.31
N VAL A 149 7.44 0.79 7.67
CA VAL A 149 7.97 2.01 7.03
C VAL A 149 7.17 3.20 7.56
N LYS A 150 7.87 4.29 7.89
CA LYS A 150 7.25 5.53 8.36
C LYS A 150 7.29 6.61 7.29
N ARG A 151 6.19 7.36 7.19
CA ARG A 151 6.05 8.55 6.33
C ARG A 151 6.36 8.35 4.84
N PRO A 152 5.91 7.28 4.16
CA PRO A 152 5.69 7.36 2.72
C PRO A 152 4.61 8.38 2.37
N HIS A 153 4.57 8.85 1.13
CA HIS A 153 3.62 9.87 0.70
C HIS A 153 2.89 9.48 -0.58
N LEU A 154 1.58 9.72 -0.61
CA LEU A 154 0.86 9.88 -1.87
C LEU A 154 1.18 11.26 -2.41
N VAL A 155 1.64 11.32 -3.65
CA VAL A 155 1.88 12.57 -4.34
C VAL A 155 0.73 12.79 -5.31
N VAL A 156 0.01 13.89 -5.10
CA VAL A 156 -1.22 14.20 -5.84
C VAL A 156 -1.18 15.62 -6.36
N GLU A 157 -2.04 15.93 -7.31
CA GLU A 157 -2.28 17.27 -7.80
C GLU A 157 -3.76 17.60 -7.62
N ASP A 158 -4.08 18.74 -7.01
CA ASP A 158 -5.47 19.18 -6.85
C ASP A 158 -6.06 19.75 -8.16
N ALA A 159 -7.34 20.11 -8.15
CA ALA A 159 -8.03 20.67 -9.31
C ALA A 159 -7.42 21.99 -9.85
N ARG A 160 -6.63 22.68 -9.03
CA ARG A 160 -5.96 23.95 -9.34
C ARG A 160 -4.53 23.74 -9.84
N GLY A 161 -4.08 22.49 -9.99
CA GLY A 161 -2.73 22.16 -10.41
C GLY A 161 -1.68 22.24 -9.29
N LYS A 162 -2.10 22.39 -8.02
CA LYS A 162 -1.18 22.42 -6.90
C LYS A 162 -0.81 21.01 -6.49
N ARG A 163 0.50 20.74 -6.40
CA ARG A 163 1.02 19.47 -5.92
C ARG A 163 0.92 19.37 -4.39
N LEU A 164 0.31 18.30 -3.90
CA LEU A 164 0.18 17.96 -2.48
C LEU A 164 0.92 16.66 -2.18
N ARG A 165 1.35 16.50 -0.92
CA ARG A 165 1.96 15.27 -0.40
C ARG A 165 1.16 14.83 0.82
N LEU A 166 0.38 13.77 0.65
CA LEU A 166 -0.43 13.21 1.72
C LEU A 166 0.39 12.10 2.40
N GLU A 167 0.62 12.23 3.70
CA GLU A 167 1.45 11.32 4.49
C GLU A 167 0.70 10.02 4.84
N ILE A 168 1.31 8.88 4.54
CA ILE A 168 0.99 7.61 5.17
C ILE A 168 1.95 7.46 6.35
N THR A 169 1.49 7.76 7.57
CA THR A 169 2.36 7.84 8.74
C THR A 169 3.03 6.51 9.07
N SER A 170 2.31 5.40 8.90
CA SER A 170 2.87 4.08 9.12
C SER A 170 2.27 3.04 8.19
N LEU A 171 3.16 2.35 7.47
CA LEU A 171 2.90 1.06 6.85
C LEU A 171 3.41 -0.07 7.75
N ILE A 172 2.69 -1.19 7.76
CA ILE A 172 3.05 -2.43 8.45
C ILE A 172 2.94 -3.61 7.49
N SER A 173 3.87 -4.56 7.56
CA SER A 173 3.76 -5.79 6.78
C SER A 173 2.86 -6.81 7.47
N TRP A 174 2.07 -7.53 6.68
CA TRP A 174 1.52 -8.82 7.07
C TRP A 174 1.51 -9.79 5.89
N ARG A 175 2.12 -10.96 6.08
CA ARG A 175 2.23 -12.05 5.11
C ARG A 175 2.66 -11.56 3.72
N GLY A 176 3.78 -10.84 3.66
CA GLY A 176 4.35 -10.32 2.42
C GLY A 176 3.62 -9.12 1.80
N GLN A 177 2.63 -8.52 2.49
CA GLN A 177 1.86 -7.38 1.98
C GLN A 177 1.93 -6.16 2.91
N TRP A 178 2.04 -4.96 2.33
CA TRP A 178 1.96 -3.70 3.08
C TRP A 178 0.50 -3.35 3.40
N HIS A 179 0.29 -2.81 4.60
CA HIS A 179 -1.00 -2.31 5.05
C HIS A 179 -0.83 -0.96 5.74
N VAL A 180 -1.83 -0.09 5.60
CA VAL A 180 -1.88 1.21 6.31
C VAL A 180 -2.35 1.02 7.74
N VAL A 181 -1.70 1.72 8.67
CA VAL A 181 -2.09 1.75 10.09
C VAL A 181 -2.52 3.16 10.53
N HIS A 182 -1.82 4.17 10.05
CA HIS A 182 -2.08 5.58 10.36
C HIS A 182 -1.80 6.44 9.13
N LEU A 183 -2.60 7.48 8.97
CA LEU A 183 -2.43 8.58 8.01
C LEU A 183 -2.22 9.87 8.81
N HIS A 184 -1.78 10.93 8.16
CA HIS A 184 -1.84 12.30 8.69
C HIS A 184 -1.25 12.56 10.09
N GLY A 185 -0.15 11.87 10.40
CA GLY A 185 0.57 11.96 11.65
C GLY A 185 -0.08 11.14 12.78
N PHE A 186 0.23 11.52 14.02
CA PHE A 186 -0.40 10.95 15.23
C PHE A 186 -1.27 12.00 15.94
N GLN A 187 -1.90 12.89 15.17
CA GLN A 187 -2.75 13.95 15.69
C GLN A 187 -3.98 13.39 16.41
#